data_AF-A0A2H0N896-F1
#
_entry.id   AF-A0A2H0N896-F1
#
_cell.length_a   1.000
_cell.length_b   1.000
_cell.length_c   1.000
_cell.angle_alpha   90.00
_cell.angle_beta   90.00
_cell.angle_gamma   90.00
#
_symmetry.space_group_name_H-M   'P 1'
#
loop_
_entity.id
_entity.type
_entity.pdbx_description
1 polymer ?
#
loop_
_entity_poly.entity_id
_entity_poly.type
_entity_poly.pdbx_seq_one_letter_code
_entity_poly.pdbx_strand_id
1 'polypeptide(L)'
;ISFAGNCSSGTTGICDSGTYGVITSWRGGSALVSDGTLDSATIDLGSASALLNSIMWQGTQPTGTNVRFHIASSNDSAGPWNFVGPDDTDTSYYTPGGPNNPIPIRQENHLYERYVRYRVFLTANPGNTQSPTVNDIIINYSS
;
A
#
# COMPACT_ATOMS: atom_id res chain seq x y z
N ILE A 1 -16.67 -5.03 -13.32
CA ILE A 1 -15.92 -3.93 -12.66
C ILE A 1 -15.52 -2.94 -13.74
N SER A 2 -16.07 -1.72 -13.70
CA SER A 2 -15.67 -0.64 -14.59
C SER A 2 -14.86 0.34 -13.75
N PHE A 3 -13.64 0.61 -14.17
CA PHE A 3 -12.85 1.70 -13.63
C PHE A 3 -12.50 2.62 -14.79
N ALA A 4 -12.97 3.87 -14.69
CA ALA A 4 -12.64 4.91 -15.65
C ALA A 4 -11.36 5.62 -15.19
N GLY A 5 -10.26 5.36 -15.91
CA GLY A 5 -9.01 6.11 -15.82
C GLY A 5 -8.42 6.14 -17.22
N ASN A 6 -8.65 7.24 -17.93
CA ASN A 6 -8.31 7.36 -19.34
C ASN A 6 -6.87 7.89 -19.49
N CYS A 7 -5.91 7.00 -19.69
CA CYS A 7 -4.63 7.32 -20.34
C CYS A 7 -4.58 6.54 -21.65
N SER A 8 -4.68 7.25 -22.78
CA SER A 8 -4.63 6.63 -24.09
C SER A 8 -3.21 6.19 -24.43
N SER A 9 -3.14 4.99 -25.01
CA SER A 9 -2.06 4.39 -25.79
C SER A 9 -0.88 3.73 -25.06
N GLY A 10 -0.94 2.40 -25.00
CA GLY A 10 0.07 1.57 -25.66
C GLY A 10 1.47 1.53 -25.06
N THR A 11 1.72 0.53 -24.20
CA THR A 11 3.00 -0.19 -24.04
C THR A 11 4.28 0.55 -23.62
N THR A 12 4.31 1.88 -23.46
CA THR A 12 5.46 2.57 -22.85
C THR A 12 4.97 3.67 -21.92
N GLY A 13 4.90 3.35 -20.62
CA GLY A 13 4.42 4.24 -19.57
C GLY A 13 5.38 5.39 -19.31
N ILE A 14 5.18 6.50 -20.02
CA ILE A 14 5.70 7.81 -19.62
C ILE A 14 4.50 8.76 -19.56
N CYS A 15 4.21 9.25 -18.35
CA CYS A 15 3.25 10.33 -18.12
C CYS A 15 4.08 11.53 -17.64
N ASP A 16 4.16 12.59 -18.45
CA ASP A 16 4.77 13.84 -18.02
C ASP A 16 3.92 14.49 -16.92
N SER A 17 4.55 15.34 -16.11
CA SER A 17 4.11 15.76 -14.77
C SER A 17 2.59 15.93 -14.61
N GLY A 18 2.00 15.02 -13.80
CA GLY A 18 0.60 15.07 -13.40
C GLY A 18 -0.31 14.14 -14.21
N THR A 19 -0.19 12.83 -14.01
CA THR A 19 -1.27 11.81 -14.04
C THR A 19 -0.64 10.45 -13.70
N TYR A 20 -1.19 9.73 -12.71
CA TYR A 20 -0.75 8.38 -12.35
C TYR A 20 -1.45 7.35 -13.24
N GLY A 21 -0.69 6.58 -14.03
CA GLY A 21 -1.22 5.46 -14.84
C GLY A 21 -1.25 4.16 -14.03
N VAL A 22 -2.38 3.45 -14.05
CA VAL A 22 -2.48 2.09 -13.49
C VAL A 22 -2.13 1.09 -14.59
N ILE A 23 -1.06 0.30 -14.40
CA ILE A 23 -0.75 -0.83 -15.27
C ILE A 23 -1.46 -2.07 -14.72
N THR A 24 -2.49 -2.55 -15.41
CA THR A 24 -3.09 -3.86 -15.12
C THR A 24 -2.71 -4.85 -16.21
N SER A 25 -1.99 -5.93 -15.86
CA SER A 25 -1.79 -7.06 -16.76
C SER A 25 -2.96 -8.04 -16.64
N TRP A 26 -3.70 -8.28 -17.73
CA TRP A 26 -4.69 -9.35 -17.80
C TRP A 26 -3.99 -10.70 -18.02
N ARG A 27 -4.15 -11.66 -17.08
CA ARG A 27 -3.74 -13.06 -17.29
C ARG A 27 -4.97 -13.87 -17.67
N GLY A 28 -5.07 -14.24 -18.94
CA GLY A 28 -6.11 -15.14 -19.43
C GLY A 28 -5.92 -16.56 -18.91
N GLY A 29 -6.81 -17.00 -18.02
CA GLY A 29 -6.91 -18.37 -17.52
C GLY A 29 -7.65 -18.40 -16.19
N SER A 30 -8.60 -19.32 -16.01
CA SER A 30 -9.50 -19.46 -14.85
C SER A 30 -8.80 -19.78 -13.53
N ALA A 31 -7.97 -18.86 -13.04
CA ALA A 31 -7.67 -18.70 -11.63
C ALA A 31 -8.16 -17.30 -11.26
N LEU A 32 -9.21 -17.22 -10.46
CA LEU A 32 -9.75 -15.97 -9.91
C LEU A 32 -8.68 -15.37 -8.99
N VAL A 33 -7.69 -14.70 -9.53
CA VAL A 33 -6.74 -13.91 -8.75
C VAL A 33 -7.47 -12.62 -8.40
N SER A 34 -8.10 -12.61 -7.24
CA SER A 34 -8.88 -11.48 -6.72
C SER A 34 -8.08 -10.60 -5.76
N ASP A 35 -6.80 -10.94 -5.59
CA ASP A 35 -5.86 -10.22 -4.75
C ASP A 35 -5.15 -9.14 -5.57
N GLY A 36 -4.99 -7.96 -4.98
CA GLY A 36 -4.35 -6.80 -5.59
C GLY A 36 -3.31 -6.18 -4.67
N THR A 37 -2.28 -5.59 -5.28
CA THR A 37 -1.26 -4.82 -4.56
C THR A 37 -1.11 -3.43 -5.15
N LEU A 38 -0.81 -2.46 -4.30
CA LEU A 38 -0.50 -1.09 -4.70
C LEU A 38 0.62 -0.54 -3.82
N ASP A 39 1.64 0.02 -4.46
CA ASP A 39 2.72 0.76 -3.80
C ASP A 39 2.39 2.25 -3.81
N SER A 40 2.59 2.92 -2.69
CA SER A 40 2.42 4.35 -2.58
C SER A 40 3.49 5.13 -3.35
N ALA A 41 3.21 6.41 -3.59
CA ALA A 41 4.27 7.37 -3.87
C ALA A 41 5.23 7.51 -2.67
N THR A 42 6.42 8.08 -2.89
CA THR A 42 7.34 8.47 -1.81
C THR A 42 6.71 9.59 -0.99
N ILE A 43 6.62 9.38 0.32
CA ILE A 43 6.18 10.38 1.30
C ILE A 43 7.44 10.93 2.00
N ASP A 44 7.60 12.24 2.03
CA ASP A 44 8.68 12.93 2.75
C ASP A 44 8.18 13.34 4.14
N LEU A 45 8.81 12.81 5.19
CA LEU A 45 8.49 13.13 6.58
C LEU A 45 9.13 14.45 7.05
N GLY A 46 9.92 15.10 6.20
CA GLY A 46 10.61 16.38 6.46
C GLY A 46 11.89 16.25 7.29
N SER A 47 12.05 15.18 8.06
CA SER A 47 13.22 14.90 8.88
C SER A 47 13.50 13.39 8.98
N ALA A 48 14.77 13.01 9.01
CA ALA A 48 15.18 11.64 9.30
C ALA A 48 14.90 11.24 10.77
N SER A 49 14.68 12.22 11.66
CA SER A 49 14.32 11.95 13.06
C SER A 49 12.82 11.71 13.27
N ALA A 50 12.01 11.78 12.21
CA ALA A 50 10.59 11.48 12.31
C ALA A 50 10.36 10.03 12.72
N LEU A 51 9.39 9.79 13.59
CA LEU A 51 9.01 8.48 14.09
C LEU A 51 7.64 8.10 13.56
N LEU A 52 7.54 6.96 12.88
CA LEU A 52 6.28 6.38 12.43
C LEU A 52 5.53 5.80 13.62
N ASN A 53 4.32 6.28 13.90
CA ASN A 53 3.55 5.87 15.08
C ASN A 53 2.55 4.76 14.74
N SER A 54 1.74 4.98 13.71
CA SER A 54 0.68 4.04 13.34
C SER A 54 0.25 4.18 11.90
N ILE A 55 -0.27 3.09 11.34
CA ILE A 55 -0.99 3.10 10.05
C ILE A 55 -2.46 2.74 10.27
N MET A 56 -3.34 3.47 9.58
CA MET A 56 -4.76 3.16 9.49
C MET A 56 -5.24 3.40 8.05
N TRP A 57 -6.42 2.89 7.74
CA TRP A 57 -7.04 3.08 6.44
C TRP A 57 -8.54 3.29 6.58
N GLN A 58 -9.15 3.88 5.56
CA GLN A 58 -10.60 4.08 5.47
C GLN A 58 -11.15 3.39 4.22
N GLY A 59 -12.37 2.87 4.33
CA GLY A 59 -13.09 2.23 3.22
C GLY A 59 -14.02 1.13 3.71
N THR A 60 -14.19 0.07 2.91
CA THR A 60 -15.08 -1.05 3.25
C THR A 60 -14.34 -2.38 3.24
N GLN A 61 -14.62 -3.24 4.22
CA GLN A 61 -14.10 -4.60 4.30
C GLN A 61 -15.27 -5.58 4.45
N PRO A 62 -15.75 -6.18 3.34
CA PRO A 62 -16.71 -7.27 3.40
C PRO A 62 -16.15 -8.48 4.17
N THR A 63 -17.03 -9.29 4.76
CA THR A 63 -16.63 -10.50 5.48
C THR A 63 -15.81 -11.45 4.59
N GLY A 64 -14.71 -11.97 5.13
CA GLY A 64 -13.81 -12.87 4.42
C GLY A 64 -12.80 -12.17 3.51
N THR A 65 -12.83 -10.83 3.42
CA THR A 65 -11.81 -10.03 2.73
C THR A 65 -10.75 -9.52 3.72
N ASN A 66 -9.56 -9.14 3.23
CA ASN A 66 -8.49 -8.60 4.06
C ASN A 66 -7.80 -7.39 3.41
N VAL A 67 -7.39 -6.45 4.26
CA VAL A 67 -6.51 -5.33 3.92
C VAL A 67 -5.26 -5.42 4.80
N ARG A 68 -4.09 -5.50 4.17
CA ARG A 68 -2.79 -5.68 4.85
C ARG A 68 -1.77 -4.70 4.30
N PHE A 69 -0.73 -4.41 5.08
CA PHE A 69 0.31 -3.45 4.70
C PHE A 69 1.71 -3.98 4.96
N HIS A 70 2.63 -3.62 4.08
CA HIS A 70 4.05 -3.52 4.38
C HIS A 70 4.47 -2.06 4.33
N ILE A 71 5.55 -1.73 5.03
CA ILE A 71 6.14 -0.40 5.06
C ILE A 71 7.60 -0.51 4.63
N ALA A 72 8.04 0.46 3.85
CA ALA A 72 9.43 0.64 3.47
C ALA A 72 9.83 2.07 3.80
N SER A 73 11.05 2.26 4.25
CA SER A 73 11.60 3.59 4.51
C SER A 73 13.04 3.68 4.01
N SER A 74 13.51 4.91 3.81
CA SER A 74 14.83 5.19 3.27
C SER A 74 15.26 6.63 3.59
N ASN A 75 16.57 6.88 3.56
CA ASN A 75 17.12 8.23 3.56
C ASN A 75 17.26 8.86 2.18
N ASP A 76 16.96 8.13 1.11
CA ASP A 76 16.93 8.64 -0.26
C ASP A 76 15.50 8.57 -0.83
N SER A 77 15.07 9.66 -1.46
CA SER A 77 13.77 9.77 -2.12
C SER A 77 13.53 8.75 -3.24
N ALA A 78 14.60 8.15 -3.78
CA ALA A 78 14.57 7.10 -4.79
C ALA A 78 14.61 5.68 -4.20
N GLY A 79 14.86 5.51 -2.90
CA GLY A 79 15.02 4.22 -2.23
C GLY A 79 16.49 3.87 -1.95
N PRO A 80 16.80 2.64 -1.53
CA PRO A 80 16.04 1.41 -1.78
C PRO A 80 14.73 1.33 -1.01
N TRP A 81 13.78 0.53 -1.53
CA TRP A 81 12.48 0.28 -0.91
C TRP A 81 12.35 -1.19 -0.52
N ASN A 82 12.65 -1.51 0.74
CA ASN A 82 12.42 -2.83 1.30
C ASN A 82 11.08 -2.86 2.06
N PHE A 83 10.06 -3.50 1.48
CA PHE A 83 8.72 -3.54 2.06
C PHE A 83 8.60 -4.69 3.06
N VAL A 84 8.52 -4.35 4.35
CA VAL A 84 8.49 -5.31 5.45
C VAL A 84 7.25 -5.15 6.33
N GLY A 85 6.90 -6.23 7.03
CA GLY A 85 5.91 -6.23 8.09
C GLY A 85 6.49 -5.91 9.48
N PRO A 86 5.70 -6.10 10.55
CA PRO A 86 6.11 -5.80 11.93
C PRO A 86 7.29 -6.63 12.44
N ASP A 87 7.63 -7.76 11.83
CA ASP A 87 8.80 -8.56 12.22
C ASP A 87 10.07 -8.24 11.41
N ASP A 88 10.04 -7.17 10.62
CA ASP A 88 11.13 -6.78 9.70
C ASP A 88 11.37 -7.78 8.54
N THR A 89 10.39 -8.63 8.23
CA THR A 89 10.43 -9.56 7.10
C THR A 89 9.36 -9.24 6.05
N ASP A 90 9.51 -9.81 4.85
CA ASP A 90 8.51 -9.75 3.77
C ASP A 90 7.40 -10.82 3.92
N THR A 91 7.39 -11.57 5.02
CA THR A 91 6.41 -12.65 5.26
C THR A 91 5.35 -12.31 6.29
N SER A 92 5.56 -11.28 7.11
CA SER A 92 4.57 -10.75 8.04
C SER A 92 3.92 -9.48 7.53
N TYR A 93 2.75 -9.13 8.08
CA TYR A 93 1.96 -8.01 7.58
C TYR A 93 1.43 -7.17 8.74
N TYR A 94 1.48 -5.85 8.58
CA TYR A 94 0.66 -4.94 9.37
C TYR A 94 -0.80 -5.18 8.98
N THR A 95 -1.61 -5.71 9.90
CA THR A 95 -2.99 -6.14 9.65
C THR A 95 -3.97 -5.40 10.57
N PRO A 96 -4.52 -4.25 10.14
CA PRO A 96 -5.55 -3.55 10.90
C PRO A 96 -6.79 -4.40 11.11
N GLY A 97 -7.45 -4.23 12.26
CA GLY A 97 -8.68 -4.97 12.59
C GLY A 97 -9.91 -4.56 11.76
N GLY A 98 -9.76 -3.61 10.85
CA GLY A 98 -10.83 -3.08 10.00
C GLY A 98 -10.55 -1.62 9.58
N PRO A 99 -11.48 -1.00 8.85
CA PRO A 99 -11.39 0.42 8.53
C PRO A 99 -11.45 1.26 9.81
N ASN A 100 -10.73 2.37 9.84
CA ASN A 100 -10.62 3.30 10.97
C ASN A 100 -9.98 2.71 12.25
N ASN A 101 -9.33 1.55 12.16
CA ASN A 101 -8.63 0.94 13.29
C ASN A 101 -7.11 1.09 13.12
N PRO A 102 -6.45 2.03 13.82
CA PRO A 102 -5.01 2.20 13.73
C PRO A 102 -4.26 1.05 14.39
N ILE A 103 -3.16 0.63 13.77
CA ILE A 103 -2.21 -0.31 14.37
C ILE A 103 -0.83 0.33 14.50
N PRO A 104 -0.10 0.02 15.59
CA PRO A 104 1.23 0.57 15.79
C PRO A 104 2.19 0.09 14.71
N ILE A 105 3.03 1.02 14.24
CA ILE A 105 4.17 0.70 13.38
C ILE A 105 5.36 0.40 14.29
N ARG A 106 6.15 -0.60 13.93
CA ARG A 106 7.35 -0.96 14.69
C ARG A 106 8.48 0.01 14.35
N GLN A 107 8.65 1.03 15.19
CA GLN A 107 9.54 2.15 14.94
C GLN A 107 10.98 1.74 14.68
N GLU A 108 11.47 0.72 15.40
CA GLU A 108 12.85 0.24 15.29
C GLU A 108 13.25 -0.22 13.87
N ASN A 109 12.28 -0.59 13.04
CA ASN A 109 12.51 -1.01 11.65
C ASN A 109 12.64 0.19 10.68
N HIS A 110 12.34 1.41 11.14
CA HIS A 110 12.18 2.59 10.28
C HIS A 110 12.86 3.84 10.90
N LEU A 111 13.84 3.65 11.78
CA LEU A 111 14.55 4.74 12.45
C LEU A 111 15.54 5.43 11.53
N TYR A 112 15.72 6.73 11.76
CA TYR A 112 16.70 7.55 11.04
C TYR A 112 16.43 7.62 9.54
N GLU A 113 15.18 7.51 9.10
CA GLU A 113 14.79 7.49 7.70
C GLU A 113 13.74 8.56 7.39
N ARG A 114 14.05 9.43 6.42
CA ARG A 114 13.21 10.59 6.08
C ARG A 114 12.04 10.26 5.17
N TYR A 115 12.21 9.27 4.29
CA TYR A 115 11.22 8.96 3.27
C TYR A 115 10.55 7.63 3.58
N VAL A 116 9.25 7.55 3.38
CA VAL A 116 8.45 6.34 3.61
C VAL A 116 7.59 6.00 2.39
N ARG A 117 7.38 4.72 2.17
CA ARG A 117 6.37 4.16 1.28
C ARG A 117 5.62 3.06 2.00
N TYR A 118 4.38 2.84 1.61
CA TYR A 118 3.61 1.66 2.00
C TYR A 118 3.24 0.84 0.77
N ARG A 119 3.11 -0.47 0.97
CA ARG A 119 2.47 -1.39 0.03
C ARG A 119 1.21 -1.90 0.68
N VAL A 120 0.07 -1.71 0.02
CA VAL A 120 -1.20 -2.30 0.45
C VAL A 120 -1.47 -3.58 -0.32
N PHE A 121 -1.99 -4.58 0.38
CA PHE A 121 -2.46 -5.85 -0.16
C PHE A 121 -3.96 -5.96 0.11
N LEU A 122 -4.74 -6.14 -0.95
CA LEU A 122 -6.17 -6.37 -0.90
C LEU A 122 -6.41 -7.83 -1.24
N THR A 123 -7.08 -8.57 -0.37
CA THR A 123 -7.46 -9.96 -0.60
C THR A 123 -8.97 -10.07 -0.62
N ALA A 124 -9.54 -10.65 -1.68
CA ALA A 124 -10.98 -10.84 -1.77
C ALA A 124 -11.45 -12.03 -0.93
N ASN A 125 -12.76 -12.22 -0.84
CA ASN A 125 -13.33 -13.37 -0.15
C ASN A 125 -13.03 -14.69 -0.89
N PRO A 126 -13.09 -15.87 -0.23
CA PRO A 126 -12.77 -17.16 -0.87
C PRO A 126 -13.58 -17.48 -2.13
N GLY A 127 -14.79 -16.91 -2.25
CA GLY A 127 -15.64 -17.03 -3.43
C GLY A 127 -15.35 -16.02 -4.55
N ASN A 128 -14.46 -15.06 -4.34
CA ASN A 128 -14.11 -13.97 -5.26
C ASN A 128 -15.31 -13.13 -5.74
N THR A 129 -16.31 -12.97 -4.87
CA THR A 129 -17.53 -12.20 -5.13
C THR A 129 -17.52 -10.83 -4.47
N GLN A 130 -16.63 -10.61 -3.51
CA GLN A 130 -16.50 -9.36 -2.76
C GLN A 130 -15.03 -9.04 -2.54
N SER A 131 -14.64 -7.80 -2.80
CA SER A 131 -13.30 -7.27 -2.53
C SER A 131 -13.39 -6.10 -1.56
N PRO A 132 -12.37 -5.87 -0.72
CA PRO A 132 -12.33 -4.68 0.10
C PRO A 132 -12.05 -3.46 -0.78
N THR A 133 -12.45 -2.29 -0.29
CA THR A 133 -12.10 -1.00 -0.90
C THR A 133 -11.33 -0.17 0.11
N VAL A 134 -10.27 0.47 -0.36
CA VAL A 134 -9.48 1.42 0.42
C VAL A 134 -9.60 2.77 -0.27
N ASN A 135 -10.14 3.75 0.44
CA ASN A 135 -10.30 5.13 -0.02
C ASN A 135 -9.09 5.97 0.39
N ASP A 136 -8.67 5.82 1.65
CA ASP A 136 -7.61 6.62 2.24
C ASP A 136 -6.70 5.74 3.09
N ILE A 137 -5.41 6.07 3.10
CA ILE A 137 -4.40 5.48 3.98
C ILE A 137 -3.78 6.62 4.76
N ILE A 138 -3.80 6.51 6.09
CA ILE A 138 -3.36 7.54 7.01
C ILE A 138 -2.21 6.96 7.82
N ILE A 139 -1.06 7.63 7.71
CA ILE A 139 0.13 7.35 8.53
C ILE A 139 0.25 8.48 9.55
N ASN A 140 0.28 8.12 10.83
CA ASN A 140 0.59 9.04 11.92
C ASN A 140 2.08 8.97 12.19
N TYR A 141 2.73 10.15 12.29
CA TYR A 141 4.13 10.28 12.64
C TYR A 141 4.36 11.51 13.52
N SER A 142 5.49 11.56 14.19
CA SER A 142 5.91 12.69 15.04
C SER A 142 7.37 13.06 14.77
N SER A 143 7.71 14.34 14.87
CA SER A 143 9.03 14.92 14.61
C SER A 143 9.53 15.78 15.77
#